data_AF-A0A367JVQ4-F1
#
_entry.id   AF-A0A367JVQ4-F1
#
_cell.length_a   1.000
_cell.length_b   1.000
_cell.length_c   1.000
_cell.angle_alpha   90.00
_cell.angle_beta   90.00
_cell.angle_gamma   90.00
#
_symmetry.space_group_name_H-M   'P 1'
#
loop_
_entity.id
_entity.type
_entity.pdbx_description
1 polymer ?
#
loop_
_entity_poly.entity_id
_entity_poly.type
_entity_poly.pdbx_seq_one_letter_code
_entity_poly.pdbx_strand_id
1 'polypeptide(L)'
;MKILHLSLLTLSLSAVNALQLGQKCDPHPIYKPGTFEYNDSCDNVYLFCDPSTNTCNYKGCSNSDYIKDWDTKLRPIPVRCNSSSYCPDNNSKCLPLLPVGAQCDLQRDDECSGSNAICLNTTCFIKGAPLGGNCGADTTVYYSQDADENLIQQTIIRDNCTDGTYCLNSVCVMSKPLNSPCDQDRECLSGSCSNNGVCIQGPDVFHVIKPWLWGVLGTSVFVFVILVLGLLWILHRYQSKKEHAKIAKFFEDNEEFAKYAMLDDDNDSYQDDDSRANMNDSRTSVLFLTTPDYLKSQALSTSHKNPSSLSLHHPNTSTNRL
;
A
#
# COMPACT_ATOMS: atom_id res chain seq x y z
N MET A 1 76.71 -11.34 -31.24
CA MET A 1 75.30 -11.69 -30.97
C MET A 1 74.85 -10.93 -29.72
N LYS A 2 73.94 -9.95 -29.87
CA LYS A 2 73.42 -9.14 -28.76
C LYS A 2 72.14 -9.82 -28.24
N ILE A 3 72.12 -10.15 -26.96
CA ILE A 3 70.96 -10.72 -26.26
C ILE A 3 70.09 -9.54 -25.78
N LEU A 4 68.87 -9.47 -26.31
CA LEU A 4 67.88 -8.45 -25.98
C LEU A 4 67.02 -8.97 -24.82
N HIS A 5 67.15 -8.37 -23.62
CA HIS A 5 66.26 -8.65 -22.50
C HIS A 5 64.99 -7.78 -22.64
N LEU A 6 63.84 -8.45 -22.78
CA LEU A 6 62.52 -7.83 -22.80
C LEU A 6 61.94 -7.90 -21.38
N SER A 7 61.94 -6.76 -20.67
CA SER A 7 61.37 -6.61 -19.34
C SER A 7 59.84 -6.45 -19.45
N LEU A 8 59.09 -7.47 -19.05
CA LEU A 8 57.63 -7.44 -19.01
C LEU A 8 57.17 -6.75 -17.72
N LEU A 9 56.74 -5.49 -17.83
CA LEU A 9 56.15 -4.74 -16.72
C LEU A 9 54.66 -5.11 -16.62
N THR A 10 54.32 -6.03 -15.72
CA THR A 10 52.91 -6.38 -15.42
C THR A 10 52.31 -5.30 -14.53
N LEU A 11 51.49 -4.42 -15.12
CA LEU A 11 50.61 -3.50 -14.40
C LEU A 11 49.47 -4.32 -13.79
N SER A 12 49.47 -4.52 -12.48
CA SER A 12 48.34 -5.10 -11.77
C SER A 12 47.21 -4.07 -11.68
N LEU A 13 46.23 -4.14 -12.58
CA LEU A 13 44.93 -3.52 -12.37
C LEU A 13 44.26 -4.25 -11.20
N SER A 14 44.29 -3.64 -10.01
CA SER A 14 43.39 -4.02 -8.93
C SER A 14 41.97 -3.64 -9.34
N ALA A 15 41.19 -4.62 -9.77
CA ALA A 15 39.74 -4.48 -9.83
C ALA A 15 39.25 -4.04 -8.44
N VAL A 16 38.48 -2.96 -8.38
CA VAL A 16 37.83 -2.50 -7.15
C VAL A 16 36.74 -3.51 -6.83
N ASN A 17 37.11 -4.57 -6.14
CA ASN A 17 36.16 -5.50 -5.57
C ASN A 17 35.53 -4.82 -4.36
N ALA A 18 34.26 -4.48 -4.48
CA ALA A 18 33.26 -4.70 -3.46
C ALA A 18 33.74 -5.36 -2.15
N LEU A 19 33.78 -4.60 -1.05
CA LEU A 19 34.37 -5.04 0.22
C LEU A 19 33.41 -5.93 1.04
N GLN A 20 33.94 -7.04 1.55
CA GLN A 20 33.25 -8.02 2.41
C GLN A 20 33.39 -7.66 3.91
N LEU A 21 32.61 -8.34 4.76
CA LEU A 21 32.65 -8.15 6.22
C LEU A 21 34.08 -8.21 6.77
N GLY A 22 34.45 -7.24 7.61
CA GLY A 22 35.75 -7.13 8.26
C GLY A 22 36.89 -6.65 7.36
N GLN A 23 36.66 -6.43 6.07
CA GLN A 23 37.66 -5.82 5.19
C GLN A 23 37.74 -4.31 5.41
N LYS A 24 38.90 -3.73 5.09
CA LYS A 24 39.15 -2.29 5.26
C LYS A 24 38.37 -1.46 4.24
N CYS A 25 37.65 -0.46 4.71
CA CYS A 25 36.85 0.42 3.87
C CYS A 25 37.21 1.88 4.15
N ASP A 26 36.88 2.76 3.20
CA ASP A 26 36.97 4.20 3.39
C ASP A 26 35.67 4.71 4.03
N PRO A 27 35.70 5.31 5.24
CA PRO A 27 34.51 5.78 5.93
C PRO A 27 34.02 7.15 5.48
N HIS A 28 34.66 7.80 4.50
CA HIS A 28 34.15 9.06 3.98
C HIS A 28 32.76 8.86 3.33
N PRO A 29 31.76 9.67 3.69
CA PRO A 29 30.41 9.52 3.17
C PRO A 29 30.40 9.87 1.67
N ILE A 30 29.80 8.99 0.86
CA ILE A 30 29.68 9.19 -0.59
C ILE A 30 28.23 9.52 -0.89
N TYR A 31 27.93 10.78 -1.20
CA TYR A 31 26.60 11.18 -1.62
C TYR A 31 26.50 11.19 -3.14
N LYS A 32 25.49 10.52 -3.70
CA LYS A 32 25.24 10.56 -5.15
C LYS A 32 24.91 11.99 -5.58
N PRO A 33 25.67 12.58 -6.51
CA PRO A 33 25.37 13.93 -7.01
C PRO A 33 23.95 13.99 -7.57
N GLY A 34 23.18 15.01 -7.19
CA GLY A 34 21.83 15.21 -7.71
C GLY A 34 20.70 14.51 -6.98
N THR A 35 20.99 13.49 -6.17
CA THR A 35 19.97 12.86 -5.30
C THR A 35 20.32 12.96 -3.83
N PHE A 36 21.60 13.22 -3.51
CA PHE A 36 22.14 13.20 -2.15
C PHE A 36 21.85 11.88 -1.41
N GLU A 37 21.67 10.80 -2.17
CA GLU A 37 21.54 9.46 -1.60
C GLU A 37 22.90 9.02 -1.04
N TYR A 38 22.92 8.65 0.24
CA TYR A 38 24.12 8.13 0.90
C TYR A 38 24.53 6.77 0.29
N ASN A 39 25.83 6.62 0.09
CA ASN A 39 26.48 5.39 -0.32
C ASN A 39 27.81 5.24 0.44
N ASP A 40 28.33 4.02 0.51
CA ASP A 40 29.61 3.73 1.12
C ASP A 40 30.47 2.77 0.28
N SER A 41 31.65 2.47 0.80
CA SER A 41 32.62 1.60 0.14
C SER A 41 32.29 0.10 0.23
N CYS A 42 31.31 -0.30 1.04
CA CYS A 42 30.94 -1.69 1.25
C CYS A 42 29.83 -2.07 0.25
N ASP A 43 30.05 -3.09 -0.57
CA ASP A 43 29.14 -3.44 -1.68
C ASP A 43 27.90 -4.20 -1.24
N ASN A 44 27.95 -4.79 -0.04
CA ASN A 44 26.86 -5.61 0.44
C ASN A 44 25.82 -4.75 1.17
N VAL A 45 24.54 -4.89 0.79
CA VAL A 45 23.39 -4.22 1.42
C VAL A 45 23.33 -4.41 2.95
N TYR A 46 23.86 -5.51 3.48
CA TYR A 46 23.91 -5.85 4.89
C TYR A 46 25.02 -5.13 5.66
N LEU A 47 25.98 -4.53 4.96
CA LEU A 47 27.19 -3.95 5.52
C LEU A 47 27.15 -2.44 5.46
N PHE A 48 27.93 -1.82 6.33
CA PHE A 48 28.29 -0.42 6.27
C PHE A 48 29.76 -0.24 6.61
N CYS A 49 30.38 0.85 6.16
CA CYS A 49 31.73 1.18 6.59
C CYS A 49 31.75 1.88 7.95
N ASP A 50 32.36 1.25 8.95
CA ASP A 50 32.45 1.81 10.29
C ASP A 50 33.62 2.81 10.40
N PRO A 51 33.36 4.11 10.69
CA PRO A 51 34.39 5.13 10.80
C PRO A 51 35.35 4.94 11.98
N SER A 52 34.97 4.15 13.00
CA SER A 52 35.81 3.93 14.18
C SER A 52 36.86 2.83 13.95
N THR A 53 36.54 1.84 13.12
CA THR A 53 37.40 0.68 12.84
C THR A 53 37.97 0.69 11.42
N ASN A 54 37.43 1.53 10.53
CA ASN A 54 37.68 1.54 9.09
C ASN A 54 37.45 0.17 8.46
N THR A 55 36.43 -0.56 8.94
CA THR A 55 36.08 -1.90 8.43
C THR A 55 34.60 -2.04 8.13
N CYS A 56 34.26 -2.90 7.17
CA CYS A 56 32.87 -3.19 6.86
C CYS A 56 32.23 -4.00 7.99
N ASN A 57 31.22 -3.43 8.64
CA ASN A 57 30.46 -4.03 9.73
C ASN A 57 28.98 -4.16 9.35
N TYR A 58 28.22 -4.92 10.13
CA TYR A 58 26.81 -5.16 9.84
C TYR A 58 25.90 -4.01 10.28
N LYS A 59 24.98 -3.58 9.40
CA LYS A 59 24.00 -2.54 9.70
C LYS A 59 23.16 -2.89 10.93
N GLY A 60 23.05 -1.95 11.87
CA GLY A 60 22.37 -2.13 13.15
C GLY A 60 21.05 -1.39 13.29
N CYS A 61 20.78 -0.38 12.44
CA CYS A 61 19.51 0.34 12.40
C CYS A 61 19.08 0.63 10.95
N SER A 62 17.81 1.01 10.75
CA SER A 62 17.30 1.39 9.43
C SER A 62 16.40 2.62 9.52
N ASN A 63 16.51 3.49 8.50
CA ASN A 63 15.60 4.61 8.25
C ASN A 63 14.45 4.24 7.30
N SER A 64 14.30 2.97 6.93
CA SER A 64 13.25 2.47 6.04
C SER A 64 12.74 1.09 6.50
N ASP A 65 11.47 0.81 6.25
CA ASP A 65 10.88 -0.53 6.45
C ASP A 65 11.23 -1.47 5.30
N TYR A 66 11.73 -0.91 4.20
CA TYR A 66 12.12 -1.64 3.00
C TYR A 66 13.53 -1.26 2.60
N ILE A 67 14.38 -2.27 2.45
CA ILE A 67 15.73 -2.14 1.92
C ILE A 67 15.78 -3.02 0.67
N LYS A 68 16.09 -2.42 -0.48
CA LYS A 68 16.19 -3.13 -1.75
C LYS A 68 17.20 -4.27 -1.62
N ASP A 69 16.89 -5.44 -2.19
CA ASP A 69 17.76 -6.62 -2.21
C ASP A 69 18.08 -7.23 -0.83
N TRP A 70 17.32 -6.86 0.22
CA TRP A 70 17.46 -7.44 1.56
C TRP A 70 16.69 -8.76 1.69
N ASP A 71 17.41 -9.88 1.83
CA ASP A 71 16.82 -11.18 2.18
C ASP A 71 16.65 -11.33 3.71
N THR A 72 15.39 -11.40 4.15
CA THR A 72 15.00 -11.60 5.55
C THR A 72 15.31 -13.00 6.08
N LYS A 73 15.52 -13.98 5.20
CA LYS A 73 15.93 -15.35 5.58
C LYS A 73 17.37 -15.38 6.04
N LEU A 74 18.23 -14.55 5.45
CA LEU A 74 19.62 -14.43 5.85
C LEU A 74 19.73 -13.60 7.13
N ARG A 75 19.03 -12.47 7.20
CA ARG A 75 19.12 -11.53 8.31
C ARG A 75 17.82 -10.75 8.54
N PRO A 76 17.39 -10.57 9.79
CA PRO A 76 16.24 -9.72 10.09
C PRO A 76 16.51 -8.28 9.66
N ILE A 77 15.47 -7.57 9.22
CA ILE A 77 15.55 -6.15 8.89
C ILE A 77 15.94 -5.38 10.15
N PRO A 78 16.90 -4.43 10.09
CA PRO A 78 17.30 -3.64 11.24
C PRO A 78 16.12 -2.83 11.77
N VAL A 79 16.03 -2.68 13.09
CA VAL A 79 14.94 -1.94 13.71
C VAL A 79 15.09 -0.44 13.46
N ARG A 80 13.95 0.25 13.40
CA ARG A 80 13.94 1.72 13.41
C ARG A 80 14.22 2.24 14.81
N CYS A 81 14.85 3.40 14.87
CA CYS A 81 15.10 4.08 16.13
C CYS A 81 13.80 4.67 16.70
N ASN A 82 13.78 4.88 18.02
CA ASN A 82 12.64 5.49 18.71
C ASN A 82 12.64 7.02 18.53
N SER A 83 11.61 7.73 19.01
CA SER A 83 11.54 9.20 18.89
C SER A 83 12.62 9.99 19.63
N SER A 84 13.45 9.35 20.46
CA SER A 84 14.56 9.97 21.21
C SER A 84 15.94 9.65 20.62
N SER A 85 15.99 8.90 19.52
CA SER A 85 17.22 8.49 18.85
C SER A 85 17.03 8.54 17.33
N TYR A 86 18.13 8.62 16.61
CA TYR A 86 18.14 8.59 15.15
C TYR A 86 19.04 7.47 14.66
N CYS A 87 18.83 7.05 13.42
CA CYS A 87 19.74 6.17 12.72
C CYS A 87 20.58 7.03 11.75
N PRO A 88 21.92 7.05 11.89
CA PRO A 88 22.80 7.79 10.98
C PRO A 88 22.72 7.21 9.56
N ASP A 89 23.18 7.98 8.57
CA ASP A 89 23.12 7.57 7.15
C ASP A 89 23.85 6.24 6.90
N ASN A 90 24.97 6.01 7.60
CA ASN A 90 25.73 4.77 7.53
C ASN A 90 25.02 3.56 8.17
N ASN A 91 23.81 3.71 8.72
CA ASN A 91 23.02 2.65 9.33
C ASN A 91 23.72 1.86 10.45
N SER A 92 24.68 2.48 11.14
CA SER A 92 25.50 1.81 12.15
C SER A 92 24.69 1.32 13.35
N LYS A 93 24.10 2.21 14.13
CA LYS A 93 23.24 1.92 15.29
C LYS A 93 22.42 3.15 15.66
N CYS A 94 21.38 2.96 16.47
CA CYS A 94 20.61 4.08 17.01
C CYS A 94 21.47 4.93 17.96
N LEU A 95 21.54 6.22 17.70
CA LEU A 95 22.27 7.22 18.48
C LEU A 95 21.31 8.24 19.09
N PRO A 96 21.61 8.84 20.25
CA PRO A 96 20.77 9.89 20.82
C PRO A 96 20.74 11.12 19.91
N LEU A 97 19.62 11.83 19.88
CA LEU A 97 19.48 13.06 19.08
C LEU A 97 20.57 14.09 19.41
N LEU A 98 21.03 14.78 18.37
CA LEU A 98 22.10 15.76 18.39
C LEU A 98 21.61 17.10 18.97
N PRO A 99 22.37 17.76 19.86
CA PRO A 99 22.02 19.10 20.32
C PRO A 99 22.19 20.15 19.21
N VAL A 100 21.54 21.30 19.37
CA VAL A 100 21.73 22.46 18.49
C VAL A 100 23.22 22.83 18.42
N GLY A 101 23.72 23.08 17.20
CA GLY A 101 25.13 23.37 16.92
C GLY A 101 26.02 22.14 16.71
N ALA A 102 25.52 20.92 16.96
CA ALA A 102 26.24 19.70 16.62
C ALA A 102 26.24 19.44 15.10
N GLN A 103 27.17 18.60 14.66
CA GLN A 103 27.26 18.17 13.26
C GLN A 103 26.25 17.07 12.97
N CYS A 104 25.45 17.25 11.91
CA CYS A 104 24.43 16.32 11.42
C CYS A 104 24.74 15.91 9.98
N ASP A 105 24.21 14.76 9.57
CA ASP A 105 24.32 14.28 8.19
C ASP A 105 23.48 15.17 7.24
N LEU A 106 23.87 15.23 5.96
CA LEU A 106 23.25 16.14 5.00
C LEU A 106 21.74 15.91 4.87
N GLN A 107 20.96 16.95 5.07
CA GLN A 107 19.49 16.93 4.98
C GLN A 107 18.78 15.99 5.96
N ARG A 108 19.45 15.63 7.04
CA ARG A 108 18.90 14.75 8.08
C ARG A 108 18.42 15.57 9.29
N ASP A 109 17.27 16.22 9.12
CA ASP A 109 16.65 17.05 10.17
C ASP A 109 16.22 16.22 11.39
N ASP A 110 15.97 14.92 11.19
CA ASP A 110 15.54 13.96 12.22
C ASP A 110 16.65 13.60 13.23
N GLU A 111 17.91 13.94 12.94
CA GLU A 111 19.04 13.72 13.85
C GLU A 111 19.13 14.79 14.92
N CYS A 112 18.55 15.96 14.66
CA CYS A 112 18.63 17.11 15.54
C CYS A 112 17.53 17.10 16.62
N SER A 113 17.91 17.42 17.85
CA SER A 113 17.00 17.58 18.98
C SER A 113 16.41 18.99 19.03
N GLY A 114 15.11 19.08 19.32
CA GLY A 114 14.39 20.33 19.51
C GLY A 114 13.07 20.40 18.76
N SER A 115 12.20 21.31 19.17
CA SER A 115 10.97 21.61 18.43
C SER A 115 11.32 22.40 17.16
N ASN A 116 10.92 21.91 15.99
CA ASN A 116 11.29 22.48 14.69
C ASN A 116 12.81 22.55 14.46
N ALA A 117 13.53 21.49 14.84
CA ALA A 117 14.94 21.35 14.51
C ALA A 117 15.14 21.14 13.00
N ILE A 118 16.25 21.63 12.47
CA ILE A 118 16.61 21.54 11.05
C ILE A 118 18.12 21.39 10.91
N CYS A 119 18.57 20.48 10.06
CA CYS A 119 19.98 20.31 9.73
C CYS A 119 20.31 21.16 8.49
N LEU A 120 21.13 22.20 8.66
CA LEU A 120 21.54 23.10 7.59
C LEU A 120 23.06 23.10 7.46
N ASN A 121 23.58 22.80 6.26
CA ASN A 121 25.01 22.75 5.99
C ASN A 121 25.78 21.97 7.08
N THR A 122 25.35 20.72 7.30
CA THR A 122 25.84 19.77 8.31
C THR A 122 25.79 20.24 9.76
N THR A 123 24.99 21.26 10.10
CA THR A 123 24.88 21.77 11.47
C THR A 123 23.41 21.84 11.92
N CYS A 124 23.13 21.38 13.14
CA CYS A 124 21.79 21.45 13.71
C CYS A 124 21.40 22.87 14.13
N PHE A 125 20.27 23.36 13.64
CA PHE A 125 19.64 24.64 14.01
C PHE A 125 18.21 24.42 14.52
N ILE A 126 17.63 25.47 15.11
CA ILE A 126 16.19 25.56 15.35
C ILE A 126 15.60 26.54 14.34
N LYS A 127 14.51 26.15 13.68
CA LYS A 127 13.75 27.04 12.82
C LYS A 127 12.98 28.05 13.68
N GLY A 128 13.40 29.31 13.59
CA GLY A 128 12.88 30.38 14.44
C GLY A 128 13.77 31.63 14.50
N ALA A 129 14.71 31.80 13.57
CA ALA A 129 15.51 33.02 13.50
C ALA A 129 14.59 34.22 13.14
N PRO A 130 14.57 35.28 13.97
CA PRO A 130 13.66 36.41 13.78
C PRO A 130 14.09 37.28 12.59
N LEU A 131 13.21 38.15 12.12
CA LEU A 131 13.52 39.17 11.13
C LEU A 131 14.77 39.99 11.53
N GLY A 132 15.74 40.09 10.63
CA GLY A 132 17.03 40.75 10.87
C GLY A 132 18.03 39.93 11.70
N GLY A 133 17.65 38.74 12.18
CA GLY A 133 18.53 37.80 12.87
C GLY A 133 19.45 37.05 11.92
N ASN A 134 20.50 36.44 12.49
CA ASN A 134 21.43 35.58 11.75
C ASN A 134 20.73 34.25 11.38
N CYS A 135 20.90 33.82 10.14
CA CYS A 135 20.32 32.57 9.63
C CYS A 135 21.35 31.67 8.96
N GLY A 136 21.11 30.37 9.12
CA GLY A 136 21.74 29.34 8.29
C GLY A 136 20.88 29.09 7.05
N ALA A 137 21.53 28.77 5.94
CA ALA A 137 20.87 28.28 4.74
C ALA A 137 21.64 27.09 4.19
N ASP A 138 20.92 26.14 3.63
CA ASP A 138 21.45 24.95 2.98
C ASP A 138 20.91 24.88 1.56
N THR A 139 21.81 24.80 0.58
CA THR A 139 21.46 24.81 -0.84
C THR A 139 21.78 23.44 -1.43
N THR A 140 20.75 22.78 -1.93
CA THR A 140 20.85 21.46 -2.53
C THR A 140 20.27 21.49 -3.93
N VAL A 141 20.93 20.82 -4.86
CA VAL A 141 20.54 20.79 -6.28
C VAL A 141 20.20 19.36 -6.63
N TYR A 142 18.94 19.14 -7.00
CA TYR A 142 18.44 17.87 -7.44
C TYR A 142 18.35 17.80 -8.97
N TYR A 143 18.62 16.63 -9.52
CA TYR A 143 18.35 16.33 -10.92
C TYR A 143 17.27 15.26 -10.98
N SER A 144 16.17 15.57 -11.65
CA SER A 144 15.10 14.62 -11.94
C SER A 144 14.92 14.51 -13.46
N GLN A 145 14.34 13.39 -13.91
CA GLN A 145 13.94 13.23 -15.31
C GLN A 145 12.45 13.57 -15.43
N ASP A 146 12.09 14.39 -16.41
CA ASP A 146 10.69 14.66 -16.73
C ASP A 146 10.07 13.52 -17.56
N ALA A 147 8.78 13.68 -17.91
CA ALA A 147 8.06 12.70 -18.73
C ALA A 147 8.61 12.57 -20.17
N ASP A 148 9.41 13.55 -20.61
CA ASP A 148 10.04 13.62 -21.92
C ASP A 148 11.53 13.18 -21.86
N GLU A 149 11.94 12.52 -20.77
CA GLU A 149 13.31 12.03 -20.48
C GLU A 149 14.38 13.14 -20.40
N ASN A 150 13.99 14.41 -20.26
CA ASN A 150 14.93 15.50 -20.08
C ASN A 150 15.32 15.64 -18.61
N LEU A 151 16.60 15.96 -18.37
CA LEU A 151 17.11 16.26 -17.04
C LEU A 151 16.67 17.67 -16.63
N ILE A 152 15.83 17.74 -15.60
CA ILE A 152 15.40 18.98 -14.96
C ILE A 152 16.20 19.17 -13.68
N GLN A 153 16.82 20.35 -13.57
CA GLN A 153 17.54 20.75 -12.37
C GLN A 153 16.61 21.55 -11.46
N GLN A 154 16.48 21.12 -10.20
CA GLN A 154 15.72 21.83 -9.17
C GLN A 154 16.64 22.20 -8.01
N THR A 155 16.75 23.50 -7.73
CA THR A 155 17.52 24.00 -6.58
C THR A 155 16.58 24.22 -5.40
N ILE A 156 16.82 23.50 -4.30
CA ILE A 156 16.09 23.63 -3.05
C ILE A 156 16.99 24.30 -2.02
N ILE A 157 16.55 25.45 -1.52
CA ILE A 157 17.22 26.17 -0.44
C ILE A 157 16.36 26.11 0.81
N ARG A 158 16.91 25.54 1.88
CA ARG A 158 16.28 25.45 3.19
C ARG A 158 16.94 26.44 4.13
N ASP A 159 16.19 27.02 5.05
CA ASP A 159 16.70 27.96 6.05
C ASP A 159 15.96 27.86 7.39
N ASN A 160 16.52 28.48 8.42
CA ASN A 160 15.98 28.46 9.77
C ASN A 160 15.22 29.75 10.16
N CYS A 161 14.80 30.55 9.19
CA CYS A 161 14.04 31.78 9.45
C CYS A 161 12.59 31.49 9.85
N THR A 162 11.94 32.46 10.52
CA THR A 162 10.51 32.40 10.84
C THR A 162 9.62 32.45 9.60
N ASP A 163 8.37 32.00 9.72
CA ASP A 163 7.42 32.04 8.61
C ASP A 163 7.19 33.47 8.11
N GLY A 164 7.08 33.64 6.79
CA GLY A 164 7.00 34.95 6.14
C GLY A 164 8.34 35.70 6.02
N THR A 165 9.45 35.05 6.37
CA THR A 165 10.82 35.52 6.14
C THR A 165 11.66 34.43 5.47
N TYR A 166 12.75 34.82 4.82
CA TYR A 166 13.70 33.90 4.19
C TYR A 166 15.14 34.35 4.43
N CYS A 167 16.09 33.44 4.32
CA CYS A 167 17.49 33.74 4.55
C CYS A 167 18.18 34.32 3.31
N LEU A 168 18.68 35.56 3.41
CA LEU A 168 19.45 36.25 2.39
C LEU A 168 20.77 36.75 3.00
N ASN A 169 21.91 36.30 2.46
CA ASN A 169 23.25 36.66 2.95
C ASN A 169 23.42 36.46 4.48
N SER A 170 22.94 35.32 4.99
CA SER A 170 22.95 34.99 6.43
C SER A 170 22.10 35.90 7.32
N VAL A 171 21.18 36.69 6.75
CA VAL A 171 20.21 37.48 7.52
C VAL A 171 18.78 37.16 7.08
N CYS A 172 17.87 36.99 8.04
CA CYS A 172 16.45 36.80 7.73
C CYS A 172 15.85 38.12 7.24
N VAL A 173 15.27 38.10 6.04
CA VAL A 173 14.58 39.23 5.42
C VAL A 173 13.12 38.89 5.16
N MET A 174 12.27 39.91 5.02
CA MET A 174 10.84 39.71 4.75
C MET A 174 10.62 39.08 3.39
N SER A 175 9.75 38.08 3.33
CA SER A 175 9.24 37.56 2.06
C SER A 175 8.39 38.63 1.35
N LYS A 176 8.40 38.56 0.03
CA LYS A 176 7.86 39.54 -0.89
C LYS A 176 6.35 39.27 -1.15
N PRO A 177 5.55 40.33 -1.38
CA PRO A 177 4.12 40.20 -1.65
C PRO A 177 3.82 39.65 -3.05
N LEU A 178 2.54 39.34 -3.33
CA LEU A 178 2.08 38.96 -4.67
C LEU A 178 2.49 39.99 -5.73
N ASN A 179 2.79 39.51 -6.93
CA ASN A 179 3.27 40.26 -8.11
C ASN A 179 4.64 40.94 -7.95
N SER A 180 5.37 40.66 -6.87
CA SER A 180 6.76 41.10 -6.73
C SER A 180 7.71 40.17 -7.51
N PRO A 181 8.86 40.68 -7.98
CA PRO A 181 9.84 39.86 -8.68
C PRO A 181 10.51 38.86 -7.72
N CYS A 182 10.65 37.61 -8.14
CA CYS A 182 11.26 36.53 -7.38
C CYS A 182 12.09 35.62 -8.29
N ASP A 183 13.12 34.99 -7.73
CA ASP A 183 13.86 33.92 -8.40
C ASP A 183 13.47 32.54 -7.85
N GLN A 184 12.97 32.50 -6.61
CA GLN A 184 12.61 31.28 -5.90
C GLN A 184 11.30 31.41 -5.13
N ASP A 185 10.61 30.28 -4.96
CA ASP A 185 9.33 30.17 -4.24
C ASP A 185 9.38 30.74 -2.82
N ARG A 186 10.49 30.51 -2.09
CA ARG A 186 10.68 30.94 -0.70
C ARG A 186 10.70 32.46 -0.52
N GLU A 187 11.03 33.20 -1.57
CA GLU A 187 11.05 34.66 -1.52
C GLU A 187 9.63 35.22 -1.45
N CYS A 188 8.60 34.45 -1.78
CA CYS A 188 7.22 34.91 -1.84
C CYS A 188 6.46 34.56 -0.55
N LEU A 189 5.61 35.47 -0.08
CA LEU A 189 4.69 35.19 1.04
C LEU A 189 3.70 34.06 0.71
N SER A 190 3.37 33.88 -0.57
CA SER A 190 2.55 32.78 -1.07
C SER A 190 3.29 31.45 -1.13
N GLY A 191 4.62 31.43 -0.97
CA GLY A 191 5.46 30.25 -1.15
C GLY A 191 5.51 29.74 -2.59
N SER A 192 5.23 30.59 -3.59
CA SER A 192 5.25 30.20 -5.00
C SER A 192 5.66 31.36 -5.91
N CYS A 193 6.69 31.11 -6.71
CA CYS A 193 7.25 31.96 -7.73
C CYS A 193 6.91 31.38 -9.10
N SER A 194 6.31 32.19 -9.98
CA SER A 194 6.01 31.78 -11.34
C SER A 194 7.28 31.65 -12.17
N ASN A 195 7.24 30.84 -13.24
CA ASN A 195 8.27 30.81 -14.28
C ASN A 195 8.54 32.18 -14.94
N ASN A 196 7.60 33.14 -14.80
CA ASN A 196 7.79 34.53 -15.22
C ASN A 196 8.58 35.39 -14.20
N GLY A 197 9.08 34.79 -13.12
CA GLY A 197 9.84 35.46 -12.07
C GLY A 197 8.99 36.38 -11.19
N VAL A 198 7.72 36.02 -10.93
CA VAL A 198 6.81 36.83 -10.10
C VAL A 198 6.06 36.00 -9.07
N CYS A 199 5.87 36.56 -7.88
CA CYS A 199 5.13 35.89 -6.81
C CYS A 199 3.66 35.75 -7.16
N ILE A 200 3.16 34.52 -7.17
CA ILE A 200 1.77 34.20 -7.49
C ILE A 200 1.13 33.47 -6.32
N GLN A 201 -0.20 33.49 -6.25
CA GLN A 201 -0.91 32.54 -5.40
C GLN A 201 -0.63 31.15 -5.97
N GLY A 202 0.11 30.32 -5.23
CA GLY A 202 0.44 28.97 -5.65
C GLY A 202 -0.82 28.13 -5.87
N PRO A 203 -0.73 27.03 -6.63
CA PRO A 203 -1.81 26.05 -6.67
C PRO A 203 -1.93 25.42 -5.28
N ASP A 204 -2.86 25.92 -4.46
CA ASP A 204 -3.17 25.33 -3.15
C ASP A 204 -3.52 23.85 -3.35
N VAL A 205 -2.60 22.97 -2.97
CA VAL A 205 -2.65 21.51 -3.22
C VAL A 205 -3.85 20.86 -2.49
N PHE A 206 -4.46 21.58 -1.55
CA PHE A 206 -5.77 21.24 -1.00
C PHE A 206 -6.85 21.86 -1.87
N HIS A 207 -7.22 21.14 -2.94
CA HIS A 207 -8.45 21.45 -3.64
C HIS A 207 -9.59 21.39 -2.64
N VAL A 208 -10.11 22.54 -2.21
CA VAL A 208 -11.44 22.61 -1.62
C VAL A 208 -12.36 22.11 -2.71
N ILE A 209 -12.73 20.84 -2.62
CA ILE A 209 -13.58 20.18 -3.61
C ILE A 209 -14.85 21.01 -3.70
N LYS A 210 -15.09 21.60 -4.87
CA LYS A 210 -16.25 22.47 -5.06
C LYS A 210 -17.51 21.67 -4.68
N PRO A 211 -18.43 22.24 -3.89
CA PRO A 211 -19.59 21.50 -3.36
C PRO A 211 -20.42 20.75 -4.40
N TRP A 212 -20.46 21.23 -5.65
CA TRP A 212 -21.18 20.57 -6.73
C TRP A 212 -20.63 19.18 -7.07
N LEU A 213 -19.33 18.93 -6.90
CA LEU A 213 -18.71 17.63 -7.21
C LEU A 213 -19.21 16.53 -6.27
N TRP A 214 -19.44 16.86 -5.00
CA TRP A 214 -20.10 15.97 -4.05
C TRP A 214 -21.52 15.62 -4.47
N GLY A 215 -22.25 16.58 -5.06
CA GLY A 215 -23.57 16.35 -5.63
C GLY A 215 -23.57 15.35 -6.78
N VAL A 216 -22.60 15.47 -7.70
CA VAL A 216 -22.45 14.55 -8.84
C VAL A 216 -22.05 13.15 -8.37
N LEU A 217 -21.07 13.03 -7.47
CA LEU A 217 -20.64 11.75 -6.91
C LEU A 217 -21.79 11.04 -6.17
N GLY A 218 -22.52 11.78 -5.32
CA GLY A 218 -23.66 11.25 -4.58
C GLY A 218 -24.78 10.76 -5.50
N THR A 219 -25.07 11.52 -6.56
CA THR A 219 -26.10 11.15 -7.55
C THR A 219 -25.69 9.91 -8.34
N SER A 220 -24.42 9.81 -8.75
CA SER A 220 -23.91 8.63 -9.47
C SER A 220 -24.04 7.35 -8.64
N VAL A 221 -23.67 7.40 -7.35
CA VAL A 221 -23.81 6.25 -6.44
C VAL A 221 -25.28 5.90 -6.23
N PHE A 222 -26.15 6.90 -6.05
CA PHE A 222 -27.58 6.68 -5.85
C PHE A 222 -28.25 6.02 -7.07
N VAL A 223 -27.96 6.51 -8.28
CA VAL A 223 -28.47 5.92 -9.52
C VAL A 223 -27.95 4.49 -9.69
N PHE A 224 -26.68 4.23 -9.40
CA PHE A 224 -26.11 2.88 -9.46
C PHE A 224 -26.82 1.92 -8.50
N VAL A 225 -27.07 2.33 -7.26
CA VAL A 225 -27.78 1.52 -6.26
C VAL A 225 -29.21 1.23 -6.72
N ILE A 226 -29.94 2.22 -7.23
CA ILE A 226 -31.30 2.03 -7.77
C ILE A 226 -31.30 1.05 -8.95
N LEU A 227 -30.34 1.18 -9.86
CA LEU A 227 -30.22 0.29 -11.03
C LEU A 227 -30.00 -1.15 -10.58
N VAL A 228 -29.06 -1.40 -9.67
CA VAL A 228 -28.78 -2.73 -9.14
C VAL A 228 -30.00 -3.31 -8.42
N LEU A 229 -30.65 -2.55 -7.54
CA LEU A 229 -31.86 -3.00 -6.84
C LEU A 229 -33.01 -3.28 -7.80
N GLY A 230 -33.18 -2.44 -8.84
CA GLY A 230 -34.18 -2.64 -9.89
C GLY A 230 -33.95 -3.93 -10.69
N LEU A 231 -32.71 -4.20 -11.11
CA LEU A 231 -32.36 -5.45 -11.80
C LEU A 231 -32.61 -6.67 -10.92
N LEU A 232 -32.20 -6.62 -9.66
CA LEU A 232 -32.44 -7.70 -8.71
C LEU A 232 -33.95 -7.94 -8.49
N TRP A 233 -34.75 -6.88 -8.39
CA TRP A 233 -36.20 -6.99 -8.25
C TRP A 233 -36.86 -7.64 -9.47
N ILE A 234 -36.44 -7.26 -10.68
CA ILE A 234 -36.94 -7.86 -11.93
C ILE A 234 -36.57 -9.34 -12.00
N LEU A 235 -35.31 -9.69 -11.71
CA LEU A 235 -34.85 -11.08 -11.72
C LEU A 235 -35.60 -11.93 -10.70
N HIS A 236 -35.79 -11.42 -9.48
CA HIS A 236 -36.55 -12.10 -8.44
C HIS A 236 -38.01 -12.31 -8.85
N ARG A 237 -38.65 -11.30 -9.45
CA ARG A 237 -40.04 -11.41 -9.92
C ARG A 237 -40.16 -12.38 -11.10
N TYR A 238 -39.18 -12.43 -11.98
CA TYR A 238 -39.13 -13.39 -13.09
C TYR A 238 -38.96 -14.83 -12.59
N GLN A 239 -38.06 -15.05 -11.63
CA GLN A 239 -37.87 -16.35 -10.99
C GLN A 239 -39.13 -16.79 -10.24
N SER A 240 -39.74 -15.90 -9.45
CA SER A 240 -41.00 -16.18 -8.74
C SER A 240 -42.12 -16.58 -9.70
N LYS A 241 -42.31 -15.89 -10.83
CA LYS A 241 -43.31 -16.28 -11.84
C LYS A 241 -43.03 -17.67 -12.44
N LYS A 242 -41.76 -18.01 -12.68
CA LYS A 242 -41.39 -19.34 -13.15
C LYS A 242 -41.71 -20.42 -12.13
N GLU A 243 -41.42 -20.19 -10.86
CA GLU A 243 -41.73 -21.15 -9.80
C GLU A 243 -43.26 -21.32 -9.62
N HIS A 244 -44.04 -20.22 -9.64
CA HIS A 244 -45.50 -20.31 -9.57
C HIS A 244 -46.13 -21.05 -10.75
N ALA A 245 -45.56 -20.90 -11.96
CA ALA A 245 -46.01 -21.65 -13.14
C ALA A 245 -45.74 -23.16 -12.99
N LYS A 246 -44.62 -23.56 -12.39
CA LYS A 246 -44.33 -24.98 -12.10
C LYS A 246 -45.29 -25.56 -11.07
N ILE A 247 -45.61 -24.80 -10.02
CA ILE A 247 -46.56 -25.21 -8.99
C ILE A 247 -47.97 -25.38 -9.59
N ALA A 248 -48.43 -24.43 -10.41
CA ALA A 248 -49.73 -24.52 -11.07
C ALA A 248 -49.83 -25.78 -11.95
N LYS A 249 -48.81 -26.06 -12.76
CA LYS A 249 -48.75 -27.28 -13.58
C LYS A 249 -48.72 -28.56 -12.75
N PHE A 250 -47.96 -28.57 -11.65
CA PHE A 250 -47.92 -29.73 -10.75
C PHE A 250 -49.31 -30.06 -10.18
N PHE A 251 -50.11 -29.06 -9.84
CA PHE A 251 -51.47 -29.30 -9.34
C PHE A 251 -52.45 -29.73 -10.45
N GLU A 252 -52.34 -29.14 -11.65
CA GLU A 252 -53.12 -29.52 -12.83
C GLU A 252 -52.86 -30.98 -13.25
N ASP A 253 -51.60 -31.43 -13.26
CA ASP A 253 -51.27 -32.81 -13.58
C ASP A 253 -51.86 -33.78 -12.51
N ASN A 254 -51.83 -33.41 -11.22
CA ASN A 254 -52.38 -34.24 -10.14
C ASN A 254 -53.92 -34.34 -10.14
N GLU A 255 -54.65 -33.28 -10.49
CA GLU A 255 -56.11 -33.37 -10.63
C GLU A 255 -56.52 -34.29 -11.79
N GLU A 256 -55.73 -34.34 -12.87
CA GLU A 256 -55.97 -35.26 -13.97
C GLU A 256 -55.78 -36.72 -13.52
N PHE A 257 -54.69 -37.03 -12.80
CA PHE A 257 -54.46 -38.37 -12.25
C PHE A 257 -55.54 -38.78 -11.23
N ALA A 258 -55.99 -37.86 -10.37
CA ALA A 258 -57.09 -38.13 -9.43
C ALA A 258 -58.40 -38.46 -10.18
N LYS A 259 -58.66 -37.79 -11.29
CA LYS A 259 -59.84 -38.05 -12.13
C LYS A 259 -59.77 -39.41 -12.83
N TYR A 260 -58.62 -39.83 -13.36
CA TYR A 260 -58.47 -41.15 -13.96
C TYR A 260 -58.55 -42.28 -12.93
N ALA A 261 -57.98 -42.11 -11.73
CA ALA A 261 -58.09 -43.09 -10.65
C ALA A 261 -59.54 -43.32 -10.20
N MET A 262 -60.38 -42.28 -10.25
CA MET A 262 -61.81 -42.38 -9.94
C MET A 262 -62.66 -43.01 -11.06
N LEU A 263 -62.15 -43.07 -12.30
CA LEU A 263 -62.84 -43.69 -13.45
C LEU A 263 -62.56 -45.19 -13.58
N ASP A 264 -61.42 -45.67 -13.07
CA ASP A 264 -61.08 -47.10 -13.07
C ASP A 264 -61.89 -47.92 -12.05
N ASP A 265 -62.43 -47.28 -11.00
CA ASP A 265 -63.29 -47.96 -10.00
C ASP A 265 -64.75 -48.17 -10.50
N ASP A 266 -65.16 -47.60 -11.64
CA ASP A 266 -66.54 -47.72 -12.16
C ASP A 266 -66.78 -48.98 -13.04
N ASN A 267 -65.81 -49.89 -13.20
CA ASN A 267 -65.95 -51.10 -14.04
C ASN A 267 -66.07 -52.44 -13.30
N ASP A 268 -66.33 -52.46 -11.99
CA ASP A 268 -66.60 -53.71 -11.26
C ASP A 268 -67.99 -53.69 -10.59
N SER A 269 -69.04 -53.88 -11.39
CA SER A 269 -70.35 -54.29 -10.88
C SER A 269 -70.43 -55.82 -10.81
N TYR A 270 -70.04 -56.43 -9.69
CA TYR A 270 -70.42 -57.80 -9.34
C TYR A 270 -71.29 -57.81 -8.09
N GLN A 271 -72.30 -58.66 -8.17
CA GLN A 271 -73.54 -58.63 -7.43
C GLN A 271 -73.52 -59.53 -6.17
N ASP A 272 -74.26 -59.08 -5.16
CA ASP A 272 -74.91 -59.79 -4.04
C ASP A 272 -74.08 -60.47 -2.91
N ASP A 273 -74.13 -59.76 -1.78
CA ASP A 273 -74.79 -60.09 -0.50
C ASP A 273 -74.19 -61.13 0.50
N ASP A 274 -74.23 -60.65 1.74
CA ASP A 274 -74.15 -61.30 3.04
C ASP A 274 -72.80 -61.84 3.54
N SER A 275 -72.14 -61.08 4.43
CA SER A 275 -71.90 -61.51 5.82
C SER A 275 -71.00 -60.55 6.61
N ARG A 276 -71.46 -60.27 7.83
CA ARG A 276 -70.88 -59.46 8.90
C ARG A 276 -69.38 -59.72 9.13
N ALA A 277 -68.53 -58.71 8.92
CA ALA A 277 -67.28 -58.55 9.65
C ALA A 277 -66.82 -57.09 9.65
N ASN A 278 -66.37 -56.67 10.82
CA ASN A 278 -65.79 -55.39 11.15
C ASN A 278 -64.46 -55.18 10.39
N MET A 279 -64.43 -54.32 9.37
CA MET A 279 -63.23 -53.62 8.86
C MET A 279 -63.58 -52.72 7.66
N ASN A 280 -63.10 -51.47 7.71
CA ASN A 280 -62.81 -50.57 6.57
C ASN A 280 -64.04 -50.25 5.66
N ASP A 281 -64.11 -49.22 4.84
CA ASP A 281 -63.07 -48.55 4.08
C ASP A 281 -63.70 -47.28 3.49
N SER A 282 -63.58 -46.12 4.15
CA SER A 282 -63.68 -44.87 3.40
C SER A 282 -62.31 -44.68 2.77
N ARG A 283 -62.11 -45.33 1.61
CA ARG A 283 -60.91 -45.29 0.76
C ARG A 283 -60.63 -43.85 0.35
N THR A 284 -60.01 -43.08 1.24
CA THR A 284 -59.27 -41.89 0.83
C THR A 284 -57.92 -42.40 0.38
N SER A 285 -57.84 -42.91 -0.85
CA SER A 285 -56.57 -43.17 -1.52
C SER A 285 -55.91 -41.82 -1.83
N VAL A 286 -55.37 -41.17 -0.80
CA VAL A 286 -54.35 -40.14 -0.98
C VAL A 286 -53.13 -40.88 -1.51
N LEU A 287 -53.04 -40.96 -2.84
CA LEU A 287 -51.82 -41.36 -3.52
C LEU A 287 -50.79 -40.28 -3.19
N PHE A 288 -50.03 -40.48 -2.12
CA PHE A 288 -48.80 -39.72 -1.89
C PHE A 288 -47.86 -40.07 -3.04
N LEU A 289 -47.84 -39.25 -4.09
CA LEU A 289 -46.63 -39.17 -4.91
C LEU A 289 -45.52 -38.75 -3.94
N THR A 290 -44.65 -39.70 -3.63
CA THR A 290 -43.39 -39.42 -2.95
C THR A 290 -42.74 -38.26 -3.68
N THR A 291 -42.50 -37.17 -2.95
CA THR A 291 -41.74 -36.01 -3.43
C THR A 291 -40.52 -36.50 -4.20
N PRO A 292 -40.22 -35.99 -5.41
CA PRO A 292 -38.99 -36.37 -6.08
C PRO A 292 -37.83 -36.02 -5.16
N ASP A 293 -37.01 -37.03 -4.85
CA ASP A 293 -35.85 -36.98 -3.97
C ASP A 293 -35.06 -35.68 -4.18
N TYR A 294 -35.16 -34.74 -3.23
CA TYR A 294 -34.45 -33.46 -3.29
C TYR A 294 -32.92 -33.65 -3.34
N LEU A 295 -32.46 -34.82 -2.90
CA LEU A 295 -31.05 -35.24 -2.97
C LEU A 295 -30.57 -35.49 -4.41
N LYS A 296 -31.45 -35.91 -5.33
CA LYS A 296 -31.06 -36.19 -6.72
C LYS A 296 -30.96 -34.91 -7.56
N SER A 297 -31.75 -33.90 -7.25
CA SER A 297 -31.69 -32.57 -7.90
C SER A 297 -30.44 -31.78 -7.49
N GLN A 298 -29.92 -31.98 -6.27
CA GLN A 298 -28.64 -31.38 -5.84
C GLN A 298 -27.43 -31.97 -6.57
N ALA A 299 -27.46 -33.26 -6.92
CA ALA A 299 -26.38 -33.93 -7.65
C ALA A 299 -26.27 -33.50 -9.12
N LEU A 300 -27.34 -32.96 -9.71
CA LEU A 300 -27.33 -32.46 -11.10
C LEU A 300 -26.89 -30.99 -11.23
N SER A 301 -26.93 -30.22 -10.14
CA SER A 301 -26.46 -28.82 -10.12
C SER A 301 -24.94 -28.70 -9.89
N THR A 302 -24.29 -29.76 -9.42
CA THR A 302 -22.85 -29.76 -9.11
C THR A 302 -21.97 -30.33 -10.22
N SER A 303 -22.55 -30.76 -11.35
CA SER A 303 -21.78 -31.23 -12.51
C SER A 303 -21.40 -30.07 -13.44
N HIS A 304 -20.60 -29.12 -12.92
CA HIS A 304 -19.70 -28.34 -13.75
C HIS A 304 -18.40 -28.06 -12.96
N LYS A 305 -17.32 -28.66 -13.48
CA LYS A 305 -15.95 -28.75 -12.97
C LYS A 305 -15.41 -27.45 -12.33
N ASN A 306 -14.88 -27.53 -11.12
CA ASN A 306 -13.44 -27.33 -10.87
C ASN A 306 -12.99 -27.80 -9.48
N PRO A 307 -11.74 -28.27 -9.34
CA PRO A 307 -11.23 -28.91 -8.13
C PRO A 307 -10.63 -27.89 -7.15
N SER A 308 -10.52 -28.32 -5.89
CA SER A 308 -9.64 -27.80 -4.83
C SER A 308 -10.24 -26.80 -3.83
N SER A 309 -10.84 -27.31 -2.75
CA SER A 309 -10.58 -26.80 -1.39
C SER A 309 -11.17 -27.77 -0.36
N LEU A 310 -10.39 -28.78 0.01
CA LEU A 310 -10.69 -29.73 1.06
C LEU A 310 -9.79 -29.37 2.24
N SER A 311 -10.33 -28.60 3.19
CA SER A 311 -9.89 -28.57 4.60
C SER A 311 -10.65 -27.44 5.31
N LEU A 312 -11.62 -27.80 6.16
CA LEU A 312 -11.80 -27.08 7.42
C LEU A 312 -12.69 -27.88 8.38
N HIS A 313 -12.16 -27.95 9.61
CA HIS A 313 -12.78 -28.24 10.90
C HIS A 313 -12.69 -29.66 11.46
N HIS A 314 -11.70 -29.82 12.33
CA HIS A 314 -11.76 -30.72 13.48
C HIS A 314 -11.78 -29.86 14.77
N PRO A 315 -12.75 -30.05 15.68
CA PRO A 315 -12.70 -29.45 17.01
C PRO A 315 -11.86 -30.31 17.96
N ASN A 316 -10.88 -29.70 18.63
CA ASN A 316 -10.04 -30.35 19.63
C ASN A 316 -10.75 -30.35 21.00
N THR A 317 -10.96 -31.55 21.52
CA THR A 317 -11.34 -31.87 22.90
C THR A 317 -10.15 -31.68 23.84
N SER A 318 -10.31 -30.83 24.87
CA SER A 318 -9.37 -30.72 25.99
C SER A 318 -9.74 -31.70 27.10
N THR A 319 -8.79 -32.55 27.48
CA THR A 319 -8.87 -33.48 28.61
C THR A 319 -7.72 -33.19 29.59
N ASN A 320 -8.10 -32.91 30.84
CA ASN A 320 -7.47 -33.13 32.14
C ASN A 320 -5.95 -33.35 32.34
N ARG A 321 -5.48 -32.63 33.39
CA ARG A 321 -4.53 -32.98 34.48
C ARG A 321 -3.10 -33.43 34.15
N LEU A 322 -2.12 -32.65 34.62
CA LEU A 322 -1.40 -32.85 35.90
C LEU A 322 -0.63 -31.58 36.26
#